data_AF-A0A498P429-F1
#
_entry.id   AF-A0A498P429-F1
#
_cell.length_a   1.000
_cell.length_b   1.000
_cell.length_c   1.000
_cell.angle_alpha   90.00
_cell.angle_beta   90.00
_cell.angle_gamma   90.00
#
_symmetry.space_group_name_H-M   'P 1'
#
loop_
_entity.id
_entity.type
_entity.pdbx_description
1 polymer ?
#
loop_
_entity_poly.entity_id
_entity_poly.type
_entity_poly.pdbx_seq_one_letter_code
_entity_poly.pdbx_strand_id
1 'polypeptide(L)'
;MDLAEERISSMEDVLNTEKSKLEEATKRITFLSRKLDDLENRLRRSNLRVVNLPEKVENPDAVAFLEKWLCETLGRSIFPTPPIIERAHRLPGRQNTDRPRVMIMKFLNFQDVVRVMRTARQKGRVMYGDQEIKFFPDLSAEVLRQRRRFDDIKQRLRSLNLRYGIVYPAKLRVTVNGQTREFENPSDAEKFLQGIQNTGEL
;
A
#
# COMPACT_ATOMS: atom_id res chain seq x y z
N MET A 1 -21.78 29.43 -51.16
CA MET A 1 -20.79 29.31 -50.06
C MET A 1 -21.52 28.97 -48.76
N ASP A 2 -22.68 29.56 -48.54
CA ASP A 2 -23.52 29.45 -47.34
C ASP A 2 -23.85 28.02 -46.88
N LEU A 3 -24.15 27.09 -47.80
CA LEU A 3 -24.50 25.71 -47.43
C LEU A 3 -23.33 24.93 -46.81
N ALA A 4 -22.09 25.25 -47.21
CA ALA A 4 -20.90 24.63 -46.63
C ALA A 4 -20.60 25.22 -45.25
N GLU A 5 -20.76 26.54 -45.09
CA GLU A 5 -20.59 27.23 -43.81
C GLU A 5 -21.62 26.77 -42.77
N GLU A 6 -22.89 26.62 -43.14
CA GLU A 6 -23.94 26.15 -42.24
C GLU A 6 -23.72 24.67 -41.80
N ARG A 7 -23.21 23.83 -42.71
CA ARG A 7 -22.80 22.46 -42.38
C ARG A 7 -21.60 22.40 -41.45
N ILE A 8 -20.63 23.30 -41.63
CA ILE A 8 -19.45 23.38 -40.75
C ILE A 8 -19.87 23.89 -39.37
N SER A 9 -20.68 24.95 -39.28
CA SER A 9 -21.19 25.49 -38.02
C SER A 9 -21.96 24.44 -37.22
N SER A 10 -22.87 23.70 -37.88
CA SER A 10 -23.62 22.63 -37.21
C SER A 10 -22.74 21.46 -36.77
N MET A 11 -21.69 21.13 -37.55
CA MET A 11 -20.69 20.14 -37.13
C MET A 11 -19.88 20.61 -35.92
N GLU A 12 -19.48 21.87 -35.86
CA GLU A 12 -18.75 22.46 -34.74
C GLU A 12 -19.58 22.45 -33.45
N ASP A 13 -20.87 22.77 -33.53
CA ASP A 13 -21.79 22.70 -32.40
C ASP A 13 -21.94 21.28 -31.86
N VAL A 14 -22.07 20.29 -32.76
CA VAL A 14 -22.11 18.87 -32.38
C VAL A 14 -20.80 18.44 -31.74
N LEU A 15 -19.66 18.81 -32.32
CA LEU A 15 -18.33 18.47 -31.78
C LEU A 15 -18.11 19.07 -30.39
N ASN A 16 -18.50 20.33 -30.17
CA ASN A 16 -18.40 20.97 -28.86
C ASN A 16 -19.32 20.30 -27.83
N THR A 17 -20.53 19.91 -28.24
CA THR A 17 -21.47 19.19 -27.38
C THR A 17 -20.91 17.82 -26.99
N GLU A 18 -20.38 17.06 -27.94
CA GLU A 18 -19.79 15.74 -27.69
C GLU A 18 -18.51 15.83 -26.85
N LYS A 19 -17.67 16.84 -27.09
CA LYS A 19 -16.49 17.10 -26.25
C LYS A 19 -16.89 17.38 -24.80
N SER A 20 -17.92 18.20 -24.57
CA SER A 20 -18.42 18.49 -23.23
C SER A 20 -18.93 17.22 -22.52
N LYS A 21 -19.72 16.39 -23.21
CA LYS A 21 -20.18 15.10 -22.68
C LYS A 21 -19.01 14.16 -22.37
N LEU A 22 -18.00 14.11 -23.22
CA LEU A 22 -16.81 13.29 -23.00
C LEU A 22 -16.01 13.75 -21.78
N GLU A 23 -15.88 15.06 -21.59
CA GLU A 23 -15.25 15.64 -20.40
C GLU A 23 -16.03 15.29 -19.12
N GLU A 24 -17.37 15.39 -19.16
CA GLU A 24 -18.22 15.02 -18.03
C GLU A 24 -18.13 13.52 -17.71
N ALA A 25 -18.20 12.66 -18.74
CA ALA A 25 -18.03 11.22 -18.60
C ALA A 25 -16.67 10.86 -18.01
N THR A 26 -15.59 11.51 -18.47
CA THR A 26 -14.23 11.30 -17.96
C THR A 26 -14.12 11.71 -16.49
N LYS A 27 -14.71 12.85 -16.11
CA LYS A 27 -14.80 13.29 -14.71
C LYS A 27 -15.55 12.27 -13.86
N ARG A 28 -16.67 11.74 -14.37
CA ARG A 28 -17.49 10.75 -13.66
C ARG A 28 -16.75 9.42 -13.48
N ILE A 29 -16.09 8.91 -14.53
CA ILE A 29 -15.27 7.70 -14.47
C ILE A 29 -14.16 7.88 -13.44
N THR A 30 -13.44 9.00 -13.48
CA THR A 30 -12.36 9.29 -12.51
C THR A 30 -12.88 9.30 -11.07
N PHE A 31 -14.03 9.93 -10.83
CA PHE A 31 -14.67 9.96 -9.52
C PHE A 31 -15.06 8.54 -9.04
N LEU A 32 -15.68 7.74 -9.91
CA LEU A 32 -16.09 6.38 -9.59
C LEU A 32 -14.88 5.48 -9.33
N SER A 33 -13.81 5.58 -10.12
CA SER A 33 -12.57 4.83 -9.90
C SER A 33 -11.95 5.16 -8.54
N ARG A 34 -11.91 6.43 -8.14
CA ARG A 34 -11.42 6.84 -6.80
C ARG A 34 -12.29 6.29 -5.67
N LYS A 35 -13.62 6.29 -5.85
CA LYS A 35 -14.55 5.74 -4.86
C LYS A 35 -14.41 4.23 -4.72
N LEU A 36 -14.25 3.51 -5.83
CA LEU A 36 -14.01 2.06 -5.81
C LEU A 36 -12.70 1.72 -5.09
N ASP A 37 -11.63 2.46 -5.37
CA ASP A 37 -10.34 2.27 -4.70
C ASP A 37 -10.42 2.52 -3.18
N ASP A 38 -11.12 3.57 -2.74
CA ASP A 38 -11.35 3.84 -1.32
C ASP A 38 -12.16 2.72 -0.64
N LEU A 39 -13.22 2.23 -1.29
CA LEU A 39 -14.01 1.10 -0.77
C LEU A 39 -13.17 -0.18 -0.67
N GLU A 40 -12.39 -0.51 -1.70
CA GLU A 40 -11.48 -1.66 -1.70
C GLU A 40 -10.48 -1.58 -0.53
N ASN A 41 -9.86 -0.43 -0.31
CA ASN A 41 -8.91 -0.24 0.79
C ASN A 41 -9.57 -0.31 2.17
N ARG A 42 -10.81 0.21 2.32
CA ARG A 42 -11.57 0.08 3.58
C ARG A 42 -11.90 -1.37 3.89
N LEU A 43 -12.24 -2.18 2.89
CA LEU A 43 -12.50 -3.61 3.06
C LEU A 43 -11.24 -4.41 3.42
N ARG A 44 -10.08 -3.97 2.94
CA ARG A 44 -8.77 -4.61 3.17
C ARG A 44 -8.02 -4.08 4.39
N ARG A 45 -8.47 -3.01 5.05
CA ARG A 45 -7.73 -2.39 6.18
C ARG A 45 -7.42 -3.36 7.32
N SER A 46 -8.32 -4.32 7.57
CA SER A 46 -8.15 -5.34 8.62
C SER A 46 -7.40 -6.58 8.12
N ASN A 47 -6.91 -6.57 6.88
CA ASN A 47 -6.14 -7.66 6.31
C ASN A 47 -4.64 -7.38 6.49
N LEU A 48 -3.89 -8.45 6.70
CA LEU A 48 -2.44 -8.44 6.73
C LEU A 48 -1.86 -9.52 5.83
N ARG A 49 -0.80 -9.15 5.10
CA ARG A 49 -0.04 -10.04 4.23
C ARG A 49 1.16 -10.56 4.99
N VAL A 50 1.28 -11.88 5.08
CA VAL A 50 2.43 -12.58 5.63
C VAL A 50 3.26 -13.13 4.47
N VAL A 51 4.51 -12.68 4.39
CA VAL A 51 5.44 -13.02 3.31
C VAL A 51 6.54 -13.92 3.86
N ASN A 52 6.96 -14.90 3.05
CA ASN A 52 7.95 -15.93 3.34
C ASN A 52 7.55 -16.96 4.42
N LEU A 53 6.28 -17.07 4.80
CA LEU A 53 5.85 -18.17 5.67
C LEU A 53 5.98 -19.50 4.91
N PRO A 54 6.77 -20.49 5.39
CA PRO A 54 6.95 -21.77 4.69
C PRO A 54 5.61 -22.44 4.38
N GLU A 55 5.50 -23.12 3.23
CA GLU A 55 4.25 -23.77 2.82
C GLU A 55 3.89 -24.93 3.77
N LYS A 56 2.58 -25.18 3.97
CA LYS A 56 2.01 -26.30 4.73
C LYS A 56 2.21 -26.26 6.25
N VAL A 57 2.91 -25.27 6.81
CA VAL A 57 3.04 -25.11 8.27
C VAL A 57 1.72 -24.77 8.95
N GLU A 58 0.79 -24.23 8.19
CA GLU A 58 -0.54 -23.84 8.63
C GLU A 58 -1.56 -24.99 8.67
N ASN A 59 -1.23 -26.17 8.14
CA ASN A 59 -2.18 -27.27 8.05
C ASN A 59 -2.35 -27.96 9.43
N PRO A 60 -3.57 -28.42 9.78
CA PRO A 60 -4.80 -28.44 8.97
C PRO A 60 -5.63 -27.15 9.06
N ASP A 61 -5.40 -26.31 10.07
CA ASP A 61 -6.18 -25.09 10.31
C ASP A 61 -5.28 -23.85 10.39
N ALA A 62 -5.34 -23.04 9.33
CA ALA A 62 -4.53 -21.83 9.20
C ALA A 62 -4.93 -20.73 10.19
N VAL A 63 -6.20 -20.68 10.61
CA VAL A 63 -6.67 -19.65 11.54
C VAL A 63 -6.09 -19.93 12.92
N ALA A 64 -6.31 -21.13 13.46
CA ALA A 64 -5.78 -21.53 14.77
C ALA A 64 -4.25 -21.46 14.82
N PHE A 65 -3.57 -21.84 13.73
CA PHE A 65 -2.12 -21.71 13.61
C PHE A 65 -1.68 -20.26 13.77
N LEU A 66 -2.27 -19.33 13.02
CA LEU A 66 -1.85 -17.92 13.04
C LEU A 66 -2.14 -17.24 14.38
N GLU A 67 -3.28 -17.52 15.01
CA GLU A 67 -3.63 -16.96 16.32
C GLU A 67 -2.59 -17.34 17.39
N LYS A 68 -2.20 -18.63 17.42
CA LYS A 68 -1.16 -19.13 18.31
C LYS A 68 0.22 -18.58 17.95
N TRP A 69 0.60 -18.66 16.67
CA TRP A 69 1.92 -18.25 16.19
C TRP A 69 2.18 -16.75 16.40
N LEU A 70 1.19 -15.88 16.18
CA LEU A 70 1.32 -14.45 16.43
C LEU A 70 1.60 -14.16 17.91
N CYS A 71 0.89 -14.83 18.81
CA CYS A 71 1.07 -14.68 20.25
C CYS A 71 2.44 -15.17 20.72
N GLU A 72 2.93 -16.28 20.19
CA GLU A 72 4.26 -16.83 20.51
C GLU A 72 5.38 -15.94 19.95
N THR A 73 5.21 -15.46 18.73
CA THR A 73 6.27 -14.77 17.99
C THR A 73 6.39 -13.30 18.36
N LEU A 74 5.27 -12.61 18.59
CA LEU A 74 5.25 -11.17 18.90
C LEU A 74 5.03 -10.89 20.39
N GLY A 75 4.71 -11.92 21.18
CA GLY A 75 4.47 -11.85 22.61
C GLY A 75 2.99 -11.67 22.94
N ARG A 76 2.49 -12.46 23.90
CA ARG A 76 1.08 -12.40 24.34
C ARG A 76 0.68 -11.04 24.91
N SER A 77 1.63 -10.32 25.52
CA SER A 77 1.40 -9.03 26.17
C SER A 77 1.00 -7.90 25.21
N ILE A 78 1.21 -8.05 23.90
CA ILE A 78 0.82 -7.01 22.96
C ILE A 78 -0.69 -6.98 22.72
N PHE A 79 -1.37 -8.09 23.00
CA PHE A 79 -2.80 -8.26 22.76
C PHE A 79 -3.55 -8.20 24.10
N PRO A 80 -4.47 -7.25 24.29
CA PRO A 80 -5.32 -7.21 25.49
C PRO A 80 -6.19 -8.47 25.62
N THR A 81 -6.67 -8.94 24.48
CA THR A 81 -7.41 -10.20 24.29
C THR A 81 -6.77 -10.94 23.13
N PRO A 82 -6.79 -12.29 23.09
CA PRO A 82 -6.28 -13.04 21.95
C PRO A 82 -6.83 -12.49 20.63
N PRO A 83 -5.96 -12.29 19.61
CA PRO A 83 -6.42 -11.76 18.33
C PRO A 83 -7.34 -12.79 17.67
N ILE A 84 -8.49 -12.33 17.17
CA ILE A 84 -9.44 -13.17 16.44
C ILE A 84 -9.21 -13.00 14.94
N ILE A 85 -8.89 -14.10 14.26
CA ILE A 85 -8.69 -14.13 12.81
C ILE A 85 -9.96 -14.70 12.16
N GLU A 86 -10.64 -13.88 11.36
CA GLU A 86 -11.87 -14.29 10.67
C GLU A 86 -11.60 -15.24 9.50
N ARG A 87 -10.47 -15.02 8.79
CA ARG A 87 -10.11 -15.80 7.61
C ARG A 87 -8.62 -15.75 7.37
N ALA A 88 -8.04 -16.90 7.03
CA ALA A 88 -6.67 -17.02 6.58
C ALA A 88 -6.60 -17.88 5.31
N HIS A 89 -5.89 -17.42 4.29
CA HIS A 89 -5.70 -18.18 3.06
C HIS A 89 -4.43 -17.73 2.33
N ARG A 90 -3.84 -18.64 1.54
CA ARG A 90 -2.76 -18.28 0.60
C ARG A 90 -3.33 -17.75 -0.69
N LEU A 91 -2.64 -16.77 -1.28
CA LEU A 91 -2.95 -16.32 -2.62
C LEU A 91 -2.74 -17.44 -3.64
N PRO A 92 -3.55 -17.48 -4.71
CA PRO A 92 -3.35 -18.43 -5.79
C PRO A 92 -1.98 -18.20 -6.46
N GLY A 93 -1.31 -19.27 -6.87
CA GLY A 93 0.02 -19.22 -7.46
C GLY A 93 0.67 -20.61 -7.53
N ARG A 94 1.74 -20.74 -8.32
CA ARG A 94 2.49 -22.00 -8.45
C ARG A 94 3.17 -22.32 -7.11
N GLN A 95 2.95 -23.53 -6.59
CA GLN A 95 3.58 -24.02 -5.37
C GLN A 95 5.07 -24.36 -5.56
N ASN A 96 5.49 -24.62 -6.81
CA ASN A 96 6.84 -25.06 -7.17
C ASN A 96 7.82 -23.89 -7.41
N THR A 97 7.64 -22.76 -6.74
CA THR A 97 8.63 -21.69 -6.76
C THR A 97 9.40 -21.71 -5.45
N ASP A 98 10.71 -21.43 -5.46
CA ASP A 98 11.56 -21.30 -4.27
C ASP A 98 11.05 -20.28 -3.23
N ARG A 99 10.03 -19.50 -3.59
CA ARG A 99 9.39 -18.50 -2.72
C ARG A 99 8.01 -19.00 -2.27
N PRO A 100 7.77 -19.15 -0.96
CA PRO A 100 6.44 -19.48 -0.44
C PRO A 100 5.40 -18.44 -0.85
N ARG A 101 4.16 -18.89 -1.11
CA ARG A 101 3.07 -17.99 -1.50
C ARG A 101 2.69 -17.09 -0.34
N VAL A 102 2.32 -15.84 -0.65
CA VAL A 102 1.87 -14.88 0.36
C VAL A 102 0.56 -15.36 0.97
N MET A 103 0.50 -15.35 2.30
CA MET A 103 -0.71 -15.61 3.06
C MET A 103 -1.40 -14.30 3.40
N ILE A 104 -2.71 -14.24 3.24
CA ILE A 104 -3.56 -13.14 3.69
C ILE A 104 -4.34 -13.62 4.90
N MET A 105 -4.24 -12.87 5.99
CA MET A 105 -5.07 -13.05 7.18
C MET A 105 -5.92 -11.82 7.43
N LYS A 106 -7.21 -12.02 7.73
CA LYS A 106 -8.16 -10.97 8.07
C LYS A 106 -8.45 -11.02 9.57
N PHE A 107 -8.16 -9.93 10.25
CA PHE A 107 -8.49 -9.76 11.66
C PHE A 107 -9.92 -9.24 11.80
N LEU A 108 -10.59 -9.64 12.88
CA LEU A 108 -11.85 -9.05 13.28
C LEU A 108 -11.69 -7.56 13.64
N ASN A 109 -10.60 -7.22 14.34
CA ASN A 109 -10.33 -5.85 14.78
C ASN A 109 -9.11 -5.25 14.07
N PHE A 110 -9.29 -4.07 13.49
CA PHE A 110 -8.20 -3.31 12.86
C PHE A 110 -7.07 -2.95 13.84
N GLN A 111 -7.38 -2.76 15.12
CA GLN A 111 -6.35 -2.43 16.10
C GLN A 111 -5.32 -3.55 16.27
N ASP A 112 -5.71 -4.82 16.10
CA ASP A 112 -4.78 -5.95 16.15
C ASP A 112 -3.79 -5.92 14.99
N VAL A 113 -4.24 -5.53 13.79
CA VAL A 113 -3.36 -5.30 12.63
C VAL A 113 -2.31 -4.23 12.96
N VAL A 114 -2.74 -3.12 13.56
CA VAL A 114 -1.84 -2.02 13.94
C VAL A 114 -0.82 -2.49 14.99
N ARG A 115 -1.26 -3.25 16.00
CA ARG A 115 -0.39 -3.84 17.03
C ARG A 115 0.65 -4.75 16.42
N VAL A 116 0.24 -5.75 15.63
CA VAL A 116 1.13 -6.67 14.92
C VAL A 116 2.16 -5.91 14.10
N MET A 117 1.72 -4.93 13.29
CA MET A 117 2.60 -4.14 12.43
C MET A 117 3.55 -3.23 13.21
N ARG A 118 3.16 -2.74 14.39
CA ARG A 118 4.03 -1.92 15.24
C ARG A 118 5.09 -2.80 15.91
N THR A 119 4.66 -3.90 16.53
CA THR A 119 5.54 -4.84 17.23
C THR A 119 6.54 -5.49 16.28
N ALA A 120 6.10 -5.93 15.10
CA ALA A 120 7.00 -6.50 14.10
C ALA A 120 8.09 -5.51 13.67
N ARG A 121 7.74 -4.22 13.49
CA ARG A 121 8.73 -3.17 13.18
C ARG A 121 9.70 -2.91 14.34
N GLN A 122 9.22 -2.93 15.57
CA GLN A 122 10.06 -2.73 16.76
C GLN A 122 11.02 -3.90 16.99
N LYS A 123 10.55 -5.13 16.74
CA LYS A 123 11.38 -6.34 16.81
C LYS A 123 12.41 -6.41 15.68
N GLY A 124 12.17 -5.70 14.57
CA GLY A 124 13.06 -5.64 13.41
C GLY A 124 12.96 -6.89 12.54
N ARG A 125 13.44 -8.04 13.05
CA ARG A 125 13.40 -9.33 12.36
C ARG A 125 12.46 -10.28 13.08
N VAL A 126 11.50 -10.82 12.32
CA VAL A 126 10.60 -11.86 12.80
C VAL A 126 10.98 -13.16 12.09
N MET A 127 11.30 -14.20 12.84
CA MET A 127 11.80 -15.47 12.29
C MET A 127 10.77 -16.58 12.51
N TYR A 128 10.70 -17.51 11.57
CA TYR A 128 10.04 -18.80 11.72
C TYR A 128 11.02 -19.87 11.24
N GLY A 129 11.60 -20.63 12.18
CA GLY A 129 12.83 -21.39 11.89
C GLY A 129 13.92 -20.46 11.35
N ASP A 130 14.52 -20.84 10.22
CA ASP A 130 15.57 -20.05 9.56
C ASP A 130 15.03 -18.98 8.59
N GLN A 131 13.71 -18.89 8.45
CA GLN A 131 13.08 -17.99 7.48
C GLN A 131 12.64 -16.67 8.11
N GLU A 132 13.08 -15.55 7.53
CA GLU A 132 12.60 -14.23 7.94
C GLU A 132 11.22 -13.94 7.36
N ILE A 133 10.26 -13.72 8.25
CA ILE A 133 8.86 -13.44 7.98
C ILE A 133 8.62 -11.94 7.98
N LYS A 134 7.87 -11.47 6.98
CA LYS A 134 7.56 -10.05 6.82
C LYS A 134 6.06 -9.83 6.80
N PHE A 135 5.63 -8.78 7.51
CA PHE A 135 4.24 -8.35 7.56
C PHE A 135 4.05 -7.08 6.75
N PHE A 136 3.05 -7.08 5.87
CA PHE A 136 2.69 -5.92 5.06
C PHE A 136 1.18 -5.67 5.07
N PRO A 137 0.73 -4.41 4.99
CA PRO A 137 -0.69 -4.13 4.79
C PRO A 137 -1.16 -4.68 3.44
N ASP A 138 -2.40 -5.14 3.39
CA ASP A 138 -3.07 -5.52 2.15
C ASP A 138 -3.68 -4.27 1.49
N LEU A 139 -3.04 -3.78 0.45
CA LEU A 139 -3.42 -2.51 -0.20
C LEU A 139 -3.97 -2.79 -1.60
N SER A 140 -4.78 -1.86 -2.13
CA SER A 140 -5.23 -1.92 -3.52
C SER A 140 -4.06 -1.79 -4.50
N ALA A 141 -4.28 -2.23 -5.74
CA ALA A 141 -3.29 -2.12 -6.80
C ALA A 141 -2.94 -0.65 -7.10
N GLU A 142 -3.91 0.25 -7.00
CA GLU A 142 -3.71 1.68 -7.29
C GLU A 142 -2.89 2.35 -6.19
N VAL A 143 -3.16 2.08 -4.91
CA VAL A 143 -2.31 2.58 -3.82
C VAL A 143 -0.89 2.04 -3.96
N LEU A 144 -0.71 0.76 -4.30
CA LEU A 144 0.62 0.20 -4.55
C LEU A 144 1.32 0.90 -5.72
N ARG A 145 0.62 1.18 -6.82
CA ARG A 145 1.15 1.93 -7.97
C ARG A 145 1.61 3.33 -7.54
N GLN A 146 0.81 4.05 -6.77
CA GLN A 146 1.16 5.38 -6.27
C GLN A 146 2.40 5.33 -5.36
N ARG A 147 2.50 4.33 -4.48
CA ARG A 147 3.69 4.16 -3.61
C ARG A 147 4.96 3.84 -4.38
N ARG A 148 4.87 3.13 -5.51
CA ARG A 148 6.02 2.84 -6.39
C ARG A 148 6.60 4.09 -7.04
N ARG A 149 5.81 5.16 -7.19
CA ARG A 149 6.31 6.45 -7.72
C ARG A 149 7.43 7.06 -6.86
N PHE A 150 7.58 6.61 -5.61
CA PHE A 150 8.64 7.04 -4.70
C PHE A 150 9.81 6.05 -4.63
N ASP A 151 9.84 4.98 -5.44
CA ASP A 151 10.87 3.92 -5.31
C ASP A 151 12.30 4.46 -5.48
N ASP A 152 12.53 5.29 -6.49
CA ASP A 152 13.86 5.89 -6.75
C ASP A 152 14.27 6.85 -5.62
N ILE A 153 13.34 7.66 -5.15
CA ILE A 153 13.56 8.59 -4.02
C ILE A 153 13.89 7.81 -2.74
N LYS A 154 13.20 6.69 -2.47
CA LYS A 154 13.51 5.81 -1.34
C LYS A 154 14.87 5.14 -1.46
N GLN A 155 15.36 4.85 -2.67
CA GLN A 155 16.72 4.33 -2.86
C GLN A 155 17.75 5.37 -2.43
N ARG A 156 17.57 6.63 -2.84
CA ARG A 156 18.45 7.74 -2.48
C ARG A 156 18.40 8.09 -0.99
N LEU A 157 17.22 8.10 -0.39
CA LEU A 157 17.08 8.28 1.07
C LEU A 157 17.84 7.20 1.85
N ARG A 158 17.81 5.95 1.38
CA ARG A 158 18.60 4.86 1.97
C ARG A 158 20.10 5.08 1.83
N SER A 159 20.58 5.48 0.65
CA SER A 159 22.01 5.73 0.45
C SER A 159 22.53 6.90 1.29
N LEU A 160 21.67 7.87 1.61
CA LEU A 160 21.96 9.00 2.50
C LEU A 160 21.72 8.67 3.98
N ASN A 161 21.35 7.43 4.32
CA ASN A 161 21.00 7.00 5.68
C ASN A 161 19.90 7.86 6.36
N LEU A 162 19.04 8.48 5.56
CA LEU A 162 17.94 9.31 6.05
C LEU A 162 16.76 8.45 6.46
N ARG A 163 16.13 8.79 7.59
CA ARG A 163 14.94 8.09 8.06
C ARG A 163 13.75 8.47 7.19
N TYR A 164 13.06 7.48 6.64
CA TYR A 164 11.85 7.69 5.85
C TYR A 164 10.80 6.60 6.09
N GLY A 165 9.58 6.88 5.64
CA GLY A 165 8.48 5.93 5.62
C GLY A 165 7.41 6.33 4.61
N ILE A 166 6.56 5.38 4.24
CA ILE A 166 5.37 5.66 3.41
C ILE A 166 4.13 5.59 4.29
N VAL A 167 3.39 6.69 4.33
CA VAL A 167 2.12 6.83 5.04
C VAL A 167 0.98 6.55 4.08
N TYR A 168 -0.10 5.95 4.60
CA TYR A 168 -1.31 5.71 3.82
C TYR A 168 -1.95 7.04 3.35
N PRO A 169 -2.49 7.11 2.12
CA PRO A 169 -2.44 6.07 1.08
C PRO A 169 -1.05 5.94 0.46
N ALA A 170 -0.45 7.04 0.01
CA ALA A 170 0.86 7.06 -0.63
C ALA A 170 1.61 8.38 -0.42
N LYS A 171 1.83 8.79 0.84
CA LYS A 171 2.63 9.97 1.17
C LYS A 171 4.01 9.55 1.64
N LEU A 172 5.06 10.14 1.07
CA LEU A 172 6.43 9.92 1.55
C LEU A 172 6.71 10.83 2.74
N ARG A 173 7.04 10.23 3.88
CA ARG A 173 7.46 10.93 5.09
C ARG A 173 8.97 10.80 5.23
N VAL A 174 9.67 11.92 5.38
CA VAL A 174 11.12 11.98 5.56
C VAL A 174 11.43 12.75 6.83
N THR A 175 12.36 12.26 7.64
CA THR A 175 12.83 12.92 8.87
C THR A 175 14.29 13.29 8.72
N VAL A 176 14.60 14.58 8.85
CA VAL A 176 15.94 15.18 8.76
C VAL A 176 16.11 16.11 9.96
N ASN A 177 17.19 15.98 10.71
CA ASN A 177 17.49 16.82 11.88
C ASN A 177 16.31 16.95 12.87
N GLY A 178 15.60 15.85 13.11
CA GLY A 178 14.41 15.79 13.98
C GLY A 178 13.12 16.36 13.37
N GLN A 179 13.20 17.10 12.26
CA GLN A 179 12.03 17.61 11.56
C GLN A 179 11.50 16.59 10.57
N THR A 180 10.18 16.37 10.58
CA THR A 180 9.51 15.44 9.69
C THR A 180 8.68 16.19 8.67
N ARG A 181 8.86 15.88 7.39
CA ARG A 181 8.08 16.43 6.26
C ARG A 181 7.40 15.32 5.49
N GLU A 182 6.25 15.64 4.90
CA GLU A 182 5.46 14.72 4.09
C GLU A 182 5.29 15.26 2.68
N PHE A 183 5.34 14.35 1.69
CA PHE A 183 5.25 14.67 0.28
C PHE A 183 4.20 13.78 -0.39
N GLU A 184 3.26 14.41 -1.10
CA GLU A 184 2.24 13.71 -1.88
C GLU A 184 2.74 13.37 -3.29
N ASN A 185 3.69 14.16 -3.81
CA ASN A 185 4.27 13.98 -5.13
C ASN A 185 5.77 13.69 -5.06
N PRO A 186 6.28 12.79 -5.92
CA PRO A 186 7.72 12.54 -6.04
C PRO A 186 8.52 13.81 -6.36
N SER A 187 8.01 14.68 -7.24
CA SER A 187 8.71 15.91 -7.65
C SER A 187 8.99 16.86 -6.49
N ASP A 188 8.10 16.95 -5.50
CA ASP A 188 8.29 17.82 -4.34
C ASP A 188 9.32 17.23 -3.37
N ALA A 189 9.28 15.91 -3.18
CA ALA A 189 10.29 15.18 -2.40
C ALA A 189 11.69 15.25 -3.04
N GLU A 190 11.75 15.23 -4.37
CA GLU A 190 12.98 15.34 -5.16
C GLU A 190 13.63 16.72 -4.97
N LYS A 191 12.85 17.80 -5.11
CA LYS A 191 13.31 19.17 -4.85
C LYS A 191 13.83 19.32 -3.42
N PHE A 192 13.14 18.74 -2.45
CA PHE A 192 13.58 18.75 -1.06
C PHE A 192 14.92 18.03 -0.86
N LEU A 193 15.11 16.85 -1.48
CA LEU A 193 16.37 16.12 -1.40
C LEU A 193 17.54 16.88 -2.03
N GLN A 194 17.32 17.49 -3.19
CA GLN A 194 18.34 18.34 -3.83
C GLN A 194 18.71 19.53 -2.94
N GLY A 195 17.72 20.14 -2.27
CA GLY A 195 17.95 21.19 -1.27
C GLY A 195 18.87 20.74 -0.14
N ILE A 196 18.61 19.57 0.46
CA ILE A 196 19.47 19.04 1.54
C ILE A 196 20.91 18.81 1.07
N GLN A 197 21.07 18.22 -0.13
CA GLN A 197 22.39 17.92 -0.70
C GLN A 197 23.19 19.20 -0.99
N ASN A 198 22.52 20.28 -1.38
CA ASN A 198 23.16 21.56 -1.70
C ASN A 198 23.52 22.37 -0.45
N THR A 199 22.73 22.30 0.62
CA THR A 199 22.97 23.06 1.87
C THR A 199 23.95 22.36 2.81
N GLY A 200 24.25 21.07 2.59
CA GLY A 200 25.15 20.30 3.45
C GLY A 200 24.56 19.96 4.82
N GLU A 201 23.24 20.04 5.00
CA GLU A 201 22.53 19.79 6.26
C GLU A 201 22.33 18.28 6.60
N LEU A 202 23.19 17.41 6.05
CA LEU A 202 23.16 15.96 6.29
C LEU A 202 23.78 15.57 7.63
#